data_AF-A0A841TEP5-F1
#
_entry.id   AF-A0A841TEP5-F1
#
_cell.length_a   1.000
_cell.length_b   1.000
_cell.length_c   1.000
_cell.angle_alpha   90.00
_cell.angle_beta   90.00
_cell.angle_gamma   90.00
#
_symmetry.space_group_name_H-M   'P 1'
#
loop_
_entity.id
_entity.type
_entity.pdbx_description
1 polymer ?
#
loop_
_entity_poly.entity_id
_entity_poly.type
_entity_poly.pdbx_seq_one_letter_code
_entity_poly.pdbx_strand_id
1 'polypeptide(L)' 'MSKPKGNMDKNLSNVVEDLAQNPVNSHQAQQVQQQTNDRRHQDALNHDETPDMENIKTT' A
#
# COMPACT_ATOMS: atom_id res chain seq x y z
N MET A 1 22.79 -13.31 -11.17
CA MET A 1 22.58 -12.37 -12.28
C MET A 1 21.71 -11.22 -11.79
N SER A 2 22.33 -10.11 -11.35
CA SER A 2 21.61 -8.91 -10.92
C SER A 2 21.20 -8.11 -12.17
N LYS A 3 19.89 -7.94 -12.38
CA LYS A 3 19.36 -7.14 -13.50
C LYS A 3 19.30 -5.66 -13.07
N PRO A 4 19.68 -4.72 -13.96
CA PRO A 4 19.70 -3.31 -13.62
C PRO A 4 18.27 -2.83 -13.36
N LYS A 5 18.02 -2.25 -12.17
CA LYS A 5 16.76 -1.58 -11.80
C LYS A 5 16.63 -0.23 -12.52
N GLY A 6 16.72 -0.26 -13.85
CA GLY A 6 16.51 0.91 -14.70
C GLY A 6 15.01 1.13 -14.91
N ASN A 7 14.47 2.17 -14.27
CA ASN A 7 13.26 2.86 -14.68
C ASN A 7 11.97 2.01 -14.64
N MET A 8 11.79 1.16 -13.62
CA MET A 8 10.43 0.69 -13.34
C MET A 8 9.62 1.91 -12.93
N ASP A 9 8.67 2.31 -13.78
CA ASP A 9 7.70 3.35 -13.42
C ASP A 9 7.09 2.93 -12.08
N LYS A 10 7.20 3.78 -11.06
CA LYS A 10 6.69 3.49 -9.71
C LYS A 10 5.18 3.16 -9.77
N ASN A 11 4.48 3.70 -10.77
CA ASN A 11 3.07 3.43 -11.00
C ASN A 11 2.80 2.05 -11.62
N LEU A 12 3.83 1.38 -12.16
CA LEU A 12 3.74 0.05 -12.77
C LEU A 12 4.30 -1.05 -11.88
N SER A 13 4.86 -0.72 -10.70
CA SER A 13 5.46 -1.70 -9.80
C SER A 13 4.45 -2.70 -9.23
N ASN A 14 3.19 -2.27 -9.03
CA ASN A 14 2.15 -3.10 -8.40
C ASN A 14 1.25 -3.81 -9.41
N VAL A 15 1.32 -3.43 -10.69
CA VAL A 15 0.40 -3.93 -11.74
C VAL A 15 0.50 -5.44 -11.91
N VAL A 16 1.69 -6.01 -11.75
CA VAL A 16 1.89 -7.47 -11.86
C VAL A 16 1.26 -8.21 -10.68
N GLU A 17 1.30 -7.65 -9.48
CA GLU A 17 0.70 -8.24 -8.28
C GLU A 17 -0.83 -8.14 -8.32
N ASP A 18 -1.37 -7.01 -8.79
CA ASP A 18 -2.82 -6.80 -8.96
C ASP A 18 -3.40 -7.70 -10.06
N LEU A 19 -2.66 -7.92 -11.15
CA LEU A 19 -3.08 -8.81 -12.24
C LEU A 19 -3.00 -10.30 -11.86
N ALA A 20 -2.17 -10.65 -10.88
CA ALA A 20 -2.01 -12.02 -10.40
C ALA A 20 -3.11 -12.46 -9.42
N GLN A 21 -4.15 -11.65 -9.19
CA GLN A 21 -5.24 -12.03 -8.29
C GLN A 21 -6.00 -13.25 -8.81
N ASN A 22 -5.99 -14.31 -8.01
CA ASN A 22 -6.77 -15.52 -8.29
C ASN A 22 -8.26 -15.20 -8.24
N PRO A 23 -9.08 -15.72 -9.16
CA PRO A 23 -10.52 -15.54 -9.11
C PRO A 23 -11.08 -16.15 -7.82
N VAL A 24 -11.76 -15.33 -7.02
CA VAL A 24 -12.40 -15.75 -5.77
C VAL A 24 -13.92 -15.77 -5.93
N ASN A 25 -14.61 -16.57 -5.10
CA ASN A 25 -16.08 -16.53 -5.08
C ASN A 25 -16.61 -15.21 -4.50
N SER A 26 -17.89 -14.93 -4.72
CA SER A 26 -18.52 -13.65 -4.34
C SER A 26 -18.41 -13.33 -2.85
N HIS A 27 -18.53 -14.33 -1.98
CA HIS A 27 -18.44 -14.15 -0.53
C HIS A 27 -17.00 -13.80 -0.10
N GLN A 28 -16.01 -14.48 -0.67
CA GLN A 28 -14.60 -14.19 -0.40
C GLN A 28 -14.19 -12.82 -0.95
N ALA A 29 -14.70 -12.41 -2.12
CA ALA A 29 -14.49 -11.06 -2.63
C ALA A 29 -15.02 -10.00 -1.66
N GLN A 30 -16.20 -10.21 -1.08
CA GLN A 30 -16.77 -9.32 -0.06
C GLN A 30 -15.90 -9.24 1.19
N GLN A 31 -15.35 -10.37 1.66
CA GLN A 31 -14.45 -10.39 2.81
C GLN A 31 -13.15 -9.61 2.54
N VAL A 32 -12.53 -9.82 1.38
CA VAL A 32 -11.31 -9.10 0.97
C VAL A 32 -11.58 -7.61 0.85
N GLN A 33 -12.74 -7.21 0.31
CA GLN A 33 -13.12 -5.82 0.20
C GLN A 33 -13.31 -5.17 1.58
N GLN A 34 -13.95 -5.86 2.52
CA GLN A 34 -14.11 -5.39 3.90
C GLN A 34 -12.75 -5.19 4.56
N GLN A 35 -11.87 -6.20 4.52
CA GLN A 35 -10.51 -6.12 5.06
C GLN A 35 -9.70 -4.96 4.46
N THR A 36 -9.85 -4.71 3.16
CA THR A 36 -9.16 -3.60 2.49
C THR A 36 -9.70 -2.25 2.96
N ASN A 37 -11.02 -2.14 3.14
CA ASN A 37 -11.63 -0.91 3.65
C ASN A 37 -11.21 -0.63 5.10
N ASP A 38 -11.18 -1.66 5.94
CA ASP A 38 -10.74 -1.55 7.34
C ASP A 38 -9.28 -1.08 7.42
N ARG A 39 -8.40 -1.62 6.56
CA ARG A 39 -7.00 -1.16 6.48
C ARG A 39 -6.91 0.31 6.09
N ARG A 40 -7.62 0.75 5.04
CA ARG A 40 -7.60 2.17 4.63
C ARG A 40 -8.14 3.09 5.72
N HIS A 41 -9.15 2.66 6.47
CA HIS A 41 -9.67 3.42 7.60
C HIS A 41 -8.63 3.58 8.71
N GLN A 42 -7.94 2.49 9.08
CA GLN A 42 -6.86 2.55 10.06
C GLN A 42 -5.67 3.39 9.58
N ASP A 43 -5.29 3.25 8.31
CA ASP A 43 -4.23 4.07 7.73
C ASP A 43 -4.60 5.55 7.74
N ALA A 44 -5.86 5.90 7.44
CA ALA A 44 -6.34 7.29 7.53
C ALA A 44 -6.26 7.85 8.96
N LEU A 45 -6.68 7.07 9.97
CA LEU A 45 -6.54 7.46 11.37
C LEU A 45 -5.07 7.63 11.79
N ASN A 46 -4.18 6.77 11.31
CA ASN A 46 -2.75 6.86 11.60
C ASN A 46 -2.06 8.01 10.85
N HIS A 47 -2.62 8.46 9.72
CA HIS A 47 -2.04 9.51 8.89
C HIS A 47 -2.40 10.92 9.36
N ASP A 48 -3.43 11.07 10.20
CA ASP A 48 -3.77 12.31 10.90
C ASP A 48 -2.85 12.56 12.12
N GLU A 49 -2.18 11.53 12.63
CA GLU A 49 -1.13 11.67 13.66
C GLU A 49 0.26 11.65 13.02
N THR A 50 0.63 12.71 12.29
CA THR A 50 2.06 13.00 12.14
C THR A 50 2.56 13.49 13.50
N PRO A 51 3.39 12.74 14.27
CA PRO A 51 4.08 13.35 15.38
C PRO A 51 4.92 14.48 14.79
N ASP A 52 4.69 15.70 15.27
CA ASP A 52 5.46 16.88 14.89
C ASP A 52 6.94 16.50 14.85
N MET A 53 7.51 16.42 13.64
CA MET A 53 8.96 16.33 13.45
C MET A 53 9.62 17.70 13.73
N GLU A 54 9.04 18.47 14.65
CA GLU A 54 9.68 19.65 15.19
C GLU A 54 10.83 19.20 16.11
N ASN A 55 11.98 19.85 15.93
CA ASN A 55 13.22 19.75 16.72
C ASN A 55 14.32 18.82 16.18
N ILE A 56 14.73 19.01 14.91
CA ILE A 56 16.17 18.93 14.62
C ILE A 56 16.79 20.26 15.07
N LYS A 57 17.22 20.36 16.33
CA LYS A 57 18.06 21.49 16.76
C LYS A 57 19.43 21.33 16.14
N THR A 58 19.74 22.17 15.15
CA THR A 58 21.10 22.42 14.71
C THR A 58 21.82 23.21 15.79
N THR A 59 22.82 22.58 16.43
CA THR A 59 23.88 23.27 17.20
C THR A 59 25.20 22.64 16.80
#